data_AF-A0A7G2CAY9-F1
#
_entry.id   AF-A0A7G2CAY9-F1
#
_cell.length_a   1.000
_cell.length_b   1.000
_cell.length_c   1.000
_cell.angle_alpha   90.00
_cell.angle_beta   90.00
_cell.angle_gamma   90.00
#
_symmetry.space_group_name_H-M   'P 1'
#
loop_
_entity.id
_entity.type
_entity.pdbx_description
1 polymer ?
#
loop_
_entity_poly.entity_id
_entity_poly.type
_entity_poly.pdbx_seq_one_letter_code
_entity_poly.pdbx_strand_id
1 'polypeptide(L)'
;MCMRSGIPLIESGTMGYNGQTYPIIKGETECYHCQPKPPDKQTFAVCTIHARPTTMVHCVHYAKELYEALFGESSLQDGSSSEFAQIKGYLSSSTPNGAKDDQSLAERCQQVLVSLFVKKIMELLEMKSAWPSSPPVPLEEARIRSLKAVGNEETERWLADHETTSFTTDENIQLCLCAMMTLMKRDPAPFRKEDTQSVLFVSCIANLRAEVFHLTNQPFEEIRSIAGSIVPAIATTNAMVAAGVVHELESVLRRNIDLASPRDWKTIYVRKTPQVRKRKGGNAATPFHSSAGLNLRRINELYLIHTAPTATPNASCRVCQSVVPTVTVCLGTPYHTITLGDFARSFVEEKLNLESPSMSRKNAIVFETEDYEELEGELLSKIMEGDTTEKEFLVSGVNREAEWIVKVEFSDRDGFEIKGLEEAEKTEARASGLQQNLTPRTTEPPTTEVVVIEDGEAKEDDVIEID
;
A
#
# COMPACT_ATOMS: atom_id res chain seq x y z
N MET A 1 -12.65 6.48 0.15
CA MET A 1 -12.97 7.90 -0.13
C MET A 1 -13.24 8.17 -1.61
N CYS A 2 -12.26 8.03 -2.51
CA CYS A 2 -12.42 8.35 -3.95
C CYS A 2 -13.56 7.56 -4.61
N MET A 3 -13.65 6.25 -4.36
CA MET A 3 -14.74 5.40 -4.88
C MET A 3 -16.15 5.86 -4.46
N ARG A 4 -16.31 6.32 -3.21
CA ARG A 4 -17.59 6.82 -2.69
C ARG A 4 -17.95 8.18 -3.31
N SER A 5 -16.94 9.02 -3.52
CA SER A 5 -17.10 10.39 -4.03
C SER A 5 -17.17 10.45 -5.57
N GLY A 6 -16.95 9.34 -6.27
CA GLY A 6 -16.90 9.31 -7.74
C GLY A 6 -15.74 10.10 -8.34
N ILE A 7 -14.72 10.44 -7.55
CA ILE A 7 -13.55 11.21 -7.98
C ILE A 7 -12.49 10.23 -8.51
N PRO A 8 -11.99 10.39 -9.75
CA PRO A 8 -10.87 9.62 -10.27
C PRO A 8 -9.62 9.73 -9.37
N LEU A 9 -8.92 8.63 -9.18
CA LEU A 9 -7.66 8.57 -8.42
C LEU A 9 -6.56 8.06 -9.34
N ILE A 10 -5.40 8.69 -9.35
CA ILE A 10 -4.21 8.12 -9.99
C ILE A 10 -3.35 7.49 -8.90
N GLU A 11 -3.24 6.16 -8.93
CA GLU A 11 -2.46 5.39 -7.97
C GLU A 11 -1.07 5.11 -8.53
N SER A 12 -0.06 5.12 -7.66
CA SER A 12 1.32 4.89 -8.09
C SER A 12 2.17 4.21 -7.03
N GLY A 13 3.24 3.55 -7.46
CA GLY A 13 4.16 2.87 -6.55
C GLY A 13 5.53 2.63 -7.17
N THR A 14 6.54 2.59 -6.32
CA THR A 14 7.95 2.42 -6.69
C THR A 14 8.59 1.34 -5.81
N MET A 15 9.46 0.53 -6.39
CA MET A 15 10.22 -0.51 -5.69
C MET A 15 11.59 -0.66 -6.37
N GLY A 16 12.61 0.00 -5.82
CA GLY A 16 13.93 0.07 -6.43
C GLY A 16 13.85 0.70 -7.82
N TYR A 17 14.36 -0.01 -8.83
CA TYR A 17 14.34 0.43 -10.23
C TYR A 17 13.00 0.21 -10.94
N ASN A 18 12.03 -0.43 -10.28
CA ASN A 18 10.73 -0.70 -10.86
C ASN A 18 9.69 0.26 -10.31
N GLY A 19 8.68 0.57 -11.11
CA GLY A 19 7.55 1.35 -10.67
C GLY A 19 6.33 1.17 -11.56
N GLN A 20 5.20 1.66 -11.09
CA GLN A 20 3.95 1.66 -11.84
C GLN A 20 3.07 2.84 -11.47
N THR A 21 2.22 3.24 -12.40
CA THR A 21 1.12 4.18 -12.16
C THR A 21 -0.08 3.80 -13.01
N TYR A 22 -1.28 3.96 -12.46
CA TYR A 22 -2.53 3.61 -13.13
C TYR A 22 -3.70 4.41 -12.56
N PRO A 23 -4.71 4.74 -13.40
CA PRO A 23 -5.93 5.38 -12.94
C PRO A 23 -6.94 4.37 -12.35
N ILE A 24 -7.56 4.77 -11.25
CA ILE A 24 -8.68 4.12 -10.57
C ILE A 24 -9.93 4.98 -10.80
N ILE A 25 -10.87 4.43 -11.58
CA ILE A 25 -12.09 5.12 -12.02
C ILE A 25 -13.28 4.22 -11.77
N LYS A 26 -14.25 4.73 -11.00
CA LYS A 26 -15.41 3.98 -10.54
C LYS A 26 -16.18 3.39 -11.73
N GLY A 27 -16.37 2.07 -11.69
CA GLY A 27 -17.14 1.33 -12.70
C GLY A 27 -16.40 1.07 -14.00
N GLU A 28 -15.17 1.56 -14.17
CA GLU A 28 -14.44 1.43 -15.43
C GLU A 28 -13.07 0.73 -15.27
N THR A 29 -12.34 1.04 -14.20
CA THR A 29 -11.07 0.36 -13.88
C THR A 29 -11.14 -0.28 -12.50
N GLU A 30 -10.29 -1.29 -12.28
CA GLU A 30 -10.20 -1.95 -10.99
C GLU A 30 -9.82 -0.95 -9.88
N CYS A 31 -10.43 -1.10 -8.71
CA CYS A 31 -10.01 -0.30 -7.56
C CYS A 31 -8.81 -0.94 -6.86
N TYR A 32 -8.22 -0.18 -5.94
CA TYR A 32 -7.05 -0.60 -5.17
C TYR A 32 -7.19 -1.94 -4.43
N HIS A 33 -8.42 -2.38 -4.15
CA HIS A 33 -8.73 -3.62 -3.42
C HIS A 33 -9.27 -4.75 -4.32
N CYS A 34 -9.29 -4.58 -5.65
CA CYS A 34 -9.74 -5.63 -6.56
C CYS A 34 -8.82 -6.85 -6.57
N GLN A 35 -7.53 -6.65 -6.30
CA GLN A 35 -6.52 -7.70 -6.21
C GLN A 35 -5.99 -7.84 -4.77
N PRO A 36 -5.86 -9.07 -4.25
CA PRO A 36 -5.23 -9.30 -2.96
C PRO A 36 -3.76 -8.88 -3.05
N LYS A 37 -3.30 -8.08 -2.09
CA LYS A 37 -1.89 -7.69 -2.01
C LYS A 37 -1.13 -8.74 -1.20
N PRO A 38 0.11 -9.09 -1.60
CA PRO A 38 0.97 -9.93 -0.78
C PRO A 38 1.18 -9.24 0.59
N PRO A 39 0.99 -9.95 1.71
CA PRO A 39 1.04 -9.37 3.07
C PRO A 39 2.39 -8.73 3.41
N ASP A 40 3.43 -9.12 2.69
CA ASP A 40 4.85 -8.81 2.85
C ASP A 40 5.29 -7.51 2.15
N LYS A 41 4.44 -6.86 1.34
CA LYS A 41 4.77 -5.57 0.67
C LYS A 41 4.07 -4.39 1.33
N GLN A 42 4.53 -4.01 2.51
CA GLN A 42 4.06 -2.78 3.16
C GLN A 42 4.86 -1.57 2.64
N THR A 43 4.16 -0.59 2.08
CA THR A 43 4.73 0.71 1.70
C THR A 43 4.40 1.70 2.81
N PHE A 44 5.41 2.43 3.29
CA PHE A 44 5.27 3.33 4.44
C PHE A 44 5.48 4.78 4.00
N ALA A 45 4.70 5.70 4.58
CA ALA A 45 4.90 7.12 4.34
C ALA A 45 6.24 7.59 4.95
N VAL A 46 6.98 8.42 4.22
CA VAL A 46 8.29 8.96 4.64
C VAL A 46 8.19 9.70 5.98
N CYS A 47 7.11 10.44 6.21
CA CYS A 47 6.89 11.14 7.48
C CYS A 47 6.78 10.18 8.68
N THR A 48 6.24 8.98 8.49
CA THR A 48 6.17 7.94 9.53
C THR A 48 7.56 7.40 9.86
N ILE A 49 8.43 7.23 8.86
CA ILE A 49 9.80 6.72 9.07
C ILE A 49 10.64 7.74 9.87
N HIS A 50 10.62 9.01 9.48
CA HIS A 50 11.52 10.03 10.04
C HIS A 50 11.01 10.69 11.32
N ALA A 51 9.70 10.90 11.46
CA ALA A 51 9.14 11.65 12.60
C ALA A 51 8.45 10.76 13.66
N ARG A 52 7.68 9.75 13.26
CA ARG A 52 6.87 8.96 14.19
C ARG A 52 6.73 7.50 13.73
N PRO A 53 7.70 6.63 14.04
CA PRO A 53 7.57 5.21 13.73
C PRO A 53 6.42 4.60 14.53
N THR A 54 5.64 3.73 13.89
CA THR A 54 4.54 2.98 14.54
C THR A 54 4.78 1.48 14.61
N THR A 55 5.83 0.99 13.95
CA THR A 55 6.19 -0.44 13.85
C THR A 55 7.70 -0.56 13.82
N MET A 56 8.24 -1.73 14.18
CA MET A 56 9.68 -1.99 14.10
C MET A 56 10.23 -1.81 12.68
N VAL A 57 9.44 -2.14 11.65
CA VAL A 57 9.84 -1.95 10.25
C VAL A 57 10.18 -0.49 9.94
N HIS A 58 9.46 0.48 10.51
CA HIS A 58 9.80 1.90 10.37
C HIS A 58 11.14 2.24 11.02
N CYS A 59 11.44 1.68 12.19
CA CYS A 59 12.72 1.88 12.88
C CYS A 59 13.89 1.27 12.11
N VAL A 60 13.71 0.06 11.58
CA VAL A 60 14.72 -0.61 10.74
C VAL A 60 14.95 0.16 9.44
N HIS A 61 13.91 0.69 8.82
CA HIS A 61 14.04 1.52 7.62
C HIS A 61 14.86 2.78 7.88
N TYR A 62 14.54 3.52 8.95
CA TYR A 62 15.30 4.71 9.36
C TYR A 62 16.78 4.37 9.65
N ALA A 63 17.02 3.26 10.35
CA ALA A 63 18.38 2.81 10.68
C ALA A 63 19.18 2.43 9.42
N LYS A 64 18.53 1.81 8.42
CA LYS A 64 19.16 1.47 7.14
C LYS A 64 19.47 2.71 6.30
N GLU A 65 18.57 3.70 6.24
CA GLU A 65 18.86 4.97 5.56
C GLU A 65 20.00 5.74 6.23
N LEU A 66 20.05 5.71 7.57
CA LEU A 66 21.17 6.26 8.32
C LEU A 66 22.48 5.53 7.99
N TYR A 67 22.46 4.19 7.89
CA TYR A 67 23.64 3.43 7.47
C TYR A 67 24.13 3.88 6.08
N GLU A 68 23.24 3.95 5.09
CA GLU A 68 23.61 4.36 3.73
C GLU A 68 24.16 5.79 3.67
N ALA A 69 23.66 6.69 4.52
CA ALA A 69 24.15 8.06 4.61
C ALA A 69 25.53 8.18 5.27
N LEU A 70 25.82 7.34 6.27
CA LEU A 70 27.08 7.40 7.04
C LEU A 70 28.19 6.51 6.46
N PHE A 71 27.84 5.33 5.96
CA PHE A 71 28.77 4.26 5.57
C PHE A 71 28.52 3.69 4.16
N GLY A 72 27.43 4.06 3.49
CA GLY A 72 27.13 3.61 2.13
C GLY A 72 27.98 4.32 1.07
N GLU A 73 27.93 3.87 -0.19
CA GLU A 73 28.61 4.56 -1.31
C GLU A 73 28.12 6.01 -1.48
N SER A 74 26.85 6.25 -1.12
CA SER A 74 26.24 7.58 -1.09
C SER A 74 26.91 8.53 -0.08
N SER A 75 27.61 8.00 0.93
CA SER A 75 28.38 8.80 1.89
C SER A 75 29.51 9.59 1.24
N LEU A 76 29.92 9.27 0.00
CA LEU A 76 30.95 10.01 -0.72
C LEU A 76 30.41 11.24 -1.46
N GLN A 77 29.09 11.39 -1.58
CA GLN A 77 28.45 12.50 -2.28
C GLN A 77 28.09 13.64 -1.31
N ASP A 78 28.90 14.72 -1.30
CA ASP A 78 28.73 15.88 -0.42
C ASP A 78 27.65 16.90 -0.87
N GLY A 79 26.76 16.51 -1.77
CA GLY A 79 25.75 17.40 -2.38
C GLY A 79 24.29 17.07 -2.11
N SER A 80 23.97 15.96 -1.43
CA SER A 80 22.58 15.65 -1.12
C SER A 80 22.16 16.32 0.19
N SER A 81 21.02 17.02 0.18
CA SER A 81 20.36 17.56 1.36
C SER A 81 19.76 16.44 2.22
N SER A 82 20.58 15.47 2.63
CA SER A 82 20.10 14.39 3.48
C SER A 82 19.84 14.94 4.87
N GLU A 83 18.75 14.48 5.48
CA GLU A 83 18.40 14.77 6.88
C GLU A 83 19.52 14.40 7.87
N PHE A 84 20.50 13.61 7.42
CA PHE A 84 21.63 13.12 8.19
C PHE A 84 22.93 13.89 7.95
N ALA A 85 22.93 14.97 7.17
CA ALA A 85 24.14 15.73 6.84
C ALA A 85 24.88 16.24 8.09
N GLN A 86 24.15 16.78 9.07
CA GLN A 86 24.73 17.22 10.34
C GLN A 86 25.34 16.05 11.13
N ILE A 87 24.71 14.87 11.07
CA ILE A 87 25.15 13.66 11.78
C ILE A 87 26.44 13.12 11.17
N LYS A 88 26.51 13.09 9.84
CA LYS A 88 27.71 12.75 9.07
C LYS A 88 28.89 13.66 9.43
N GLY A 89 28.62 14.95 9.64
CA GLY A 89 29.62 15.95 10.07
C GLY A 89 30.38 15.59 11.36
N TYR A 90 29.72 14.95 12.33
CA TYR A 90 30.38 14.51 13.57
C TYR A 90 31.39 13.38 13.35
N LEU A 91 31.19 12.56 12.32
CA LEU A 91 32.11 11.48 11.96
C LEU A 91 33.27 11.98 11.08
N SER A 92 33.03 12.98 10.22
CA SER A 92 34.05 13.53 9.32
C SER A 92 34.94 14.63 9.93
N SER A 93 34.53 15.24 11.04
CA SER A 93 35.33 16.27 11.73
C SER A 93 36.70 15.72 12.13
N SER A 94 37.73 16.12 11.39
CA SER A 94 39.12 15.71 11.60
C SER A 94 39.68 16.44 12.83
N THR A 95 40.34 15.71 13.74
CA THR A 95 41.15 16.37 14.77
C THR A 95 42.39 16.98 14.11
N PRO A 96 42.79 18.22 14.46
CA PRO A 96 43.97 18.89 13.86
C PRO A 96 45.30 18.16 14.08
N ASN A 97 45.35 17.21 15.01
CA ASN A 97 46.50 16.35 15.25
C ASN A 97 46.15 14.90 14.88
N GLY A 98 46.85 14.37 13.88
CA GLY A 98 46.67 13.02 13.32
C GLY A 98 47.07 11.87 14.24
N ALA A 99 46.55 11.83 15.46
CA ALA A 99 46.55 10.62 16.27
C ALA A 99 45.29 9.81 15.94
N LYS A 100 45.48 8.62 15.36
CA LYS A 100 44.46 7.57 15.27
C LYS A 100 44.22 7.00 16.67
N ASP A 101 43.65 7.79 17.56
CA ASP A 101 43.29 7.33 18.89
C ASP A 101 41.87 6.76 18.85
N ASP A 102 41.73 5.49 19.23
CA ASP A 102 40.44 4.81 19.32
C ASP A 102 39.51 5.52 20.33
N GLN A 103 40.08 6.21 21.33
CA GLN A 103 39.32 7.02 22.28
C GLN A 103 38.60 8.21 21.61
N SER A 104 39.28 8.93 20.71
CA SER A 104 38.70 10.05 19.94
C SER A 104 37.63 9.57 18.95
N LEU A 105 37.80 8.36 18.40
CA LEU A 105 36.77 7.74 17.56
C LEU A 105 35.53 7.37 18.37
N ALA A 106 35.71 6.76 19.55
CA ALA A 106 34.61 6.40 20.43
C ALA A 106 33.76 7.62 20.84
N GLU A 107 34.41 8.74 21.17
CA GLU A 107 33.72 9.99 21.53
C GLU A 107 32.88 10.55 20.36
N ARG A 108 33.37 10.46 19.13
CA ARG A 108 32.60 10.84 17.93
C ARG A 108 31.40 9.92 17.70
N CYS A 109 31.55 8.61 17.88
CA CYS A 109 30.44 7.66 17.80
C CYS A 109 29.39 7.91 18.89
N GLN A 110 29.81 8.18 20.13
CA GLN A 110 28.90 8.59 21.21
C GLN A 110 28.17 9.89 20.85
N GLN A 111 28.86 10.87 20.25
CA GLN A 111 28.24 12.13 19.85
C GLN A 111 27.14 11.95 18.78
N VAL A 112 27.30 10.98 17.88
CA VAL A 112 26.24 10.59 16.92
C VAL A 112 25.02 10.05 17.66
N LEU A 113 25.19 9.14 18.60
CA LEU A 113 24.07 8.60 19.40
C LEU A 113 23.36 9.68 20.22
N VAL A 114 24.12 10.58 20.85
CA VAL A 114 23.56 11.74 21.56
C VAL A 114 22.78 12.65 20.62
N SER A 115 23.30 12.90 19.41
CA SER A 115 22.59 13.72 18.42
C SER A 115 21.28 13.07 17.97
N LEU A 116 21.27 11.75 17.76
CA LEU A 116 20.12 10.99 17.27
C LEU A 116 19.01 10.82 18.32
N PHE A 117 19.38 10.39 19.53
CA PHE A 117 18.42 9.92 20.53
C PHE A 117 18.18 10.90 21.68
N VAL A 118 18.94 12.00 21.73
CA VAL A 118 18.75 13.07 22.72
C VAL A 118 18.34 14.35 22.01
N LYS A 119 19.28 14.99 21.26
CA LYS A 119 19.05 16.32 20.67
C LYS A 119 17.87 16.34 19.70
N LYS A 120 17.87 15.42 18.71
CA LYS A 120 16.81 15.37 17.69
C LYS A 120 15.44 14.98 18.26
N ILE A 121 15.41 14.19 19.34
CA ILE A 121 14.16 13.85 20.03
C ILE A 121 13.64 15.05 20.82
N MET A 122 14.51 15.83 21.47
CA MET A 122 14.11 17.08 22.13
C MET A 122 13.57 18.10 21.11
N GLU A 123 14.26 18.29 19.98
CA GLU A 123 13.77 19.16 18.88
C GLU A 123 12.38 18.72 18.38
N LEU A 124 12.16 17.41 18.22
CA LEU A 124 10.87 16.86 17.82
C LEU A 124 9.76 17.14 18.85
N LEU A 125 10.08 17.08 20.15
CA LEU A 125 9.15 17.39 21.24
C LEU A 125 8.81 18.89 21.27
N GLU A 126 9.77 19.77 21.00
CA GLU A 126 9.54 21.22 20.93
C GLU A 126 8.64 21.61 19.76
N MET A 127 8.81 20.96 18.60
CA MET A 127 8.02 21.27 17.40
C MET A 127 6.56 20.79 17.47
N LYS A 128 6.24 19.83 18.35
CA LYS A 128 4.93 19.16 18.34
C LYS A 128 4.23 19.20 19.69
N SER A 129 3.13 19.95 19.75
CA SER A 129 2.35 20.17 20.97
C SER A 129 1.35 19.05 21.32
N ALA A 130 0.95 18.21 20.36
CA ALA A 130 -0.07 17.17 20.57
C ALA A 130 0.37 15.80 20.04
N TRP A 131 0.22 14.77 20.87
CA TRP A 131 0.63 13.40 20.57
C TRP A 131 -0.57 12.44 20.67
N PRO A 132 -0.89 11.68 19.60
CA PRO A 132 -1.98 10.69 19.63
C PRO A 132 -1.71 9.50 20.57
N SER A 133 -0.44 9.25 20.88
CA SER A 133 0.04 8.25 21.85
C SER A 133 1.03 8.91 22.79
N SER A 134 1.65 8.15 23.70
CA SER A 134 2.74 8.65 24.53
C SER A 134 3.83 9.33 23.68
N PRO A 135 4.31 10.53 24.09
CA PRO A 135 5.39 11.22 23.41
C PRO A 135 6.70 10.43 23.51
N PRO A 136 7.63 10.59 22.55
CA PRO A 136 8.92 9.92 22.61
C PRO A 136 9.74 10.41 23.81
N VAL A 137 10.50 9.50 24.42
CA VAL A 137 11.34 9.82 25.58
C VAL A 137 12.80 9.80 25.14
N PRO A 138 13.54 10.92 25.24
CA PRO A 138 14.94 10.95 24.88
C PRO A 138 15.76 10.04 25.82
N LEU A 139 16.80 9.40 25.27
CA LEU A 139 17.73 8.63 26.09
C LEU A 139 18.55 9.56 27.01
N GLU A 140 19.07 9.00 28.10
CA GLU A 140 19.93 9.76 29.01
C GLU A 140 21.32 9.98 28.39
N GLU A 141 21.69 11.23 28.17
CA GLU A 141 23.02 11.57 27.62
C GLU A 141 24.16 11.05 28.50
N ALA A 142 24.00 11.11 29.83
CA ALA A 142 24.99 10.58 30.78
C ALA A 142 25.21 9.07 30.59
N ARG A 143 24.13 8.31 30.33
CA ARG A 143 24.19 6.87 30.06
C ARG A 143 25.01 6.58 28.81
N ILE A 144 24.70 7.26 27.70
CA ILE A 144 25.43 7.10 26.43
C ILE A 144 26.93 7.43 26.59
N ARG A 145 27.26 8.52 27.29
CA ARG A 145 28.65 8.96 27.50
C ARG A 145 29.44 8.04 28.44
N SER A 146 28.76 7.36 29.37
CA SER A 146 29.40 6.47 30.34
C SER A 146 29.79 5.11 29.76
N LEU A 147 29.09 4.64 28.73
CA LEU A 147 29.26 3.33 28.13
C LEU A 147 30.35 3.34 27.05
N LYS A 148 31.09 2.24 26.94
CA LYS A 148 32.18 2.04 25.98
C LYS A 148 31.83 0.95 24.97
N ALA A 149 32.49 0.96 23.83
CA ALA A 149 32.37 -0.12 22.86
C ALA A 149 32.77 -1.46 23.49
N VAL A 150 31.97 -2.48 23.22
CA VAL A 150 32.24 -3.86 23.61
C VAL A 150 33.33 -4.46 22.70
N GLY A 151 34.06 -5.47 23.20
CA GLY A 151 35.06 -6.18 22.41
C GLY A 151 34.44 -7.12 21.37
N ASN A 152 35.22 -7.53 20.35
CA ASN A 152 34.75 -8.44 19.30
C ASN A 152 34.33 -9.82 19.86
N GLU A 153 35.13 -10.41 20.76
CA GLU A 153 34.80 -11.72 21.36
C GLU A 153 33.50 -11.67 22.20
N GLU A 154 33.27 -10.56 22.88
CA GLU A 154 32.06 -10.36 23.69
C GLU A 154 30.85 -10.05 22.79
N THR A 155 31.05 -9.35 21.68
CA THR A 155 30.03 -9.17 20.63
C THR A 155 29.53 -10.52 20.10
N GLU A 156 30.44 -11.42 19.73
CA GLU A 156 30.10 -12.75 19.23
C GLU A 156 29.35 -13.58 20.29
N ARG A 157 29.80 -13.50 21.54
CA ARG A 157 29.11 -14.16 22.67
C ARG A 157 27.69 -13.64 22.85
N TRP A 158 27.51 -12.32 22.89
CA TRP A 158 26.19 -11.73 23.06
C TRP A 158 25.24 -12.05 21.91
N LEU A 159 25.74 -12.08 20.67
CA LEU A 159 24.94 -12.51 19.52
C LEU A 159 24.46 -13.96 19.66
N ALA A 160 25.29 -14.85 20.21
CA ALA A 160 24.90 -16.23 20.48
C ALA A 160 23.91 -16.34 21.64
N ASP A 161 24.13 -15.58 22.72
CA ASP A 161 23.26 -15.59 23.92
C ASP A 161 21.87 -14.99 23.64
N HIS A 162 21.76 -14.08 22.67
CA HIS A 162 20.55 -13.35 22.31
C HIS A 162 19.96 -13.78 20.96
N GLU A 163 19.98 -15.08 20.65
CA GLU A 163 19.42 -15.59 19.38
C GLU A 163 17.91 -15.29 19.25
N THR A 164 17.17 -15.40 20.34
CA THR A 164 15.69 -15.22 20.37
C THR A 164 15.22 -14.05 21.23
N THR A 165 16.15 -13.35 21.89
CA THR A 165 15.85 -12.23 22.79
C THR A 165 16.44 -10.94 22.23
N SER A 166 15.83 -9.81 22.55
CA SER A 166 16.38 -8.51 22.21
C SER A 166 17.46 -8.09 23.22
N PHE A 167 18.50 -7.42 22.75
CA PHE A 167 19.49 -6.77 23.61
C PHE A 167 18.84 -5.69 24.50
N THR A 168 19.40 -5.50 25.69
CA THR A 168 19.11 -4.37 26.57
C THR A 168 19.56 -3.04 25.97
N THR A 169 19.11 -1.92 26.54
CA THR A 169 19.53 -0.57 26.10
C THR A 169 21.05 -0.40 26.16
N ASP A 170 21.70 -0.87 27.23
CA ASP A 170 23.15 -0.74 27.39
C ASP A 170 23.90 -1.59 26.37
N GLU A 171 23.49 -2.83 26.17
CA GLU A 171 24.08 -3.72 25.16
C GLU A 171 23.92 -3.13 23.75
N ASN A 172 22.73 -2.60 23.40
CA ASN A 172 22.52 -1.92 22.12
C ASN A 172 23.46 -0.71 21.96
N ILE A 173 23.67 0.11 23.00
CA ILE A 173 24.61 1.24 22.93
C ILE A 173 26.04 0.73 22.70
N GLN A 174 26.51 -0.24 23.49
CA GLN A 174 27.89 -0.74 23.41
C GLN A 174 28.17 -1.44 22.06
N LEU A 175 27.23 -2.26 21.59
CA LEU A 175 27.29 -2.92 20.28
C LEU A 175 27.26 -1.90 19.13
N CYS A 176 26.43 -0.86 19.22
CA CYS A 176 26.37 0.19 18.21
C CYS A 176 27.71 0.94 18.12
N LEU A 177 28.32 1.29 19.25
CA LEU A 177 29.64 1.91 19.28
C LEU A 177 30.69 1.01 18.62
N CYS A 178 30.72 -0.29 18.95
CA CYS A 178 31.62 -1.26 18.32
C CYS A 178 31.42 -1.33 16.80
N ALA A 179 30.17 -1.43 16.35
CA ALA A 179 29.83 -1.49 14.93
C ALA A 179 30.24 -0.22 14.18
N MET A 180 29.92 0.95 14.72
CA MET A 180 30.31 2.24 14.11
C MET A 180 31.83 2.39 14.03
N MET A 181 32.55 2.08 15.10
CA MET A 181 34.02 2.17 15.11
C MET A 181 34.65 1.24 14.08
N THR A 182 34.09 0.04 13.90
CA THR A 182 34.55 -0.93 12.90
C THR A 182 34.24 -0.47 11.47
N LEU A 183 33.02 0.02 11.22
CA LEU A 183 32.59 0.53 9.92
C LEU A 183 33.39 1.78 9.50
N MET A 184 33.71 2.67 10.43
CA MET A 184 34.55 3.85 10.19
C MET A 184 35.99 3.53 9.75
N LYS A 185 36.47 2.30 10.03
CA LYS A 185 37.80 1.82 9.62
C LYS A 185 37.77 1.12 8.25
N ARG A 186 36.59 0.90 7.68
CA ARG A 186 36.38 0.24 6.37
C ARG A 186 36.08 1.29 5.29
N ASP A 187 36.27 0.89 4.04
CA ASP A 187 35.81 1.69 2.90
C ASP A 187 34.27 1.72 2.86
N PRO A 188 33.65 2.85 2.45
CA PRO A 188 32.20 2.93 2.32
C PRO A 188 31.65 1.88 1.37
N ALA A 189 30.60 1.18 1.80
CA ALA A 189 29.99 0.08 1.07
C ALA A 189 28.47 0.04 1.32
N PRO A 190 27.67 -0.33 0.30
CA PRO A 190 26.22 -0.40 0.44
C PRO A 190 25.84 -1.47 1.47
N PHE A 191 24.68 -1.31 2.11
CA PHE A 191 24.20 -2.24 3.12
C PHE A 191 24.07 -3.66 2.54
N ARG A 192 24.64 -4.65 3.25
CA ARG A 192 24.52 -6.08 2.93
C ARG A 192 24.04 -6.83 4.16
N LYS A 193 22.99 -7.65 4.01
CA LYS A 193 22.45 -8.47 5.12
C LYS A 193 23.45 -9.54 5.60
N GLU A 194 24.42 -9.87 4.76
CA GLU A 194 25.50 -10.81 5.05
C GLU A 194 26.62 -10.17 5.91
N ASP A 195 26.76 -8.84 5.92
CA ASP A 195 27.76 -8.17 6.74
C ASP A 195 27.24 -7.92 8.17
N THR A 196 27.78 -8.67 9.13
CA THR A 196 27.40 -8.60 10.54
C THR A 196 27.50 -7.19 11.11
N GLN A 197 28.52 -6.40 10.72
CA GLN A 197 28.70 -5.04 11.29
C GLN A 197 27.65 -4.06 10.76
N SER A 198 27.31 -4.14 9.47
CA SER A 198 26.19 -3.40 8.88
C SER A 198 24.86 -3.73 9.58
N VAL A 199 24.58 -5.02 9.79
CA VAL A 199 23.33 -5.46 10.43
C VAL A 199 23.32 -5.10 11.92
N LEU A 200 24.44 -5.23 12.63
CA LEU A 200 24.58 -4.82 14.04
C LEU A 200 24.28 -3.33 14.20
N PHE A 201 24.83 -2.48 13.34
CA PHE A 201 24.53 -1.05 13.35
C PHE A 201 23.03 -0.80 13.17
N VAL A 202 22.41 -1.41 12.14
CA VAL A 202 20.99 -1.25 11.86
C VAL A 202 20.11 -1.76 13.01
N SER A 203 20.46 -2.93 13.57
CA SER A 203 19.76 -3.55 14.70
C SER A 203 19.76 -2.67 15.94
N CYS A 204 20.95 -2.19 16.35
CA CYS A 204 21.07 -1.37 17.55
C CYS A 204 20.34 -0.03 17.40
N ILE A 205 20.49 0.65 16.25
CA ILE A 205 19.79 1.92 16.01
C ILE A 205 18.27 1.71 15.97
N ALA A 206 17.80 0.62 15.36
CA ALA A 206 16.37 0.31 15.29
C ALA A 206 15.76 0.02 16.66
N ASN A 207 16.43 -0.78 17.49
CA ASN A 207 15.99 -1.09 18.86
C ASN A 207 16.03 0.14 19.78
N LEU A 208 17.11 0.93 19.75
CA LEU A 208 17.16 2.19 20.52
C LEU A 208 16.05 3.16 20.09
N ARG A 209 15.77 3.22 18.78
CA ARG A 209 14.64 4.02 18.27
C ARG A 209 13.29 3.45 18.70
N ALA A 210 13.11 2.13 18.67
CA ALA A 210 11.90 1.50 19.14
C ALA A 210 11.62 1.82 20.61
N GLU A 211 12.63 1.71 21.47
CA GLU A 211 12.53 2.07 22.90
C GLU A 211 12.10 3.53 23.11
N VAL A 212 12.75 4.48 22.42
CA VAL A 212 12.41 5.92 22.49
C VAL A 212 10.94 6.19 22.14
N PHE A 213 10.37 5.42 21.22
CA PHE A 213 8.99 5.56 20.76
C PHE A 213 8.01 4.54 21.39
N HIS A 214 8.41 3.87 22.48
CA HIS A 214 7.59 2.88 23.21
C HIS A 214 7.14 1.69 22.36
N LEU A 215 7.98 1.25 21.42
CA LEU A 215 7.78 0.05 20.61
C LEU A 215 8.59 -1.11 21.20
N THR A 216 8.09 -2.33 21.02
CA THR A 216 8.78 -3.54 21.46
C THR A 216 10.05 -3.77 20.62
N ASN A 217 11.19 -3.94 21.29
CA ASN A 217 12.44 -4.33 20.66
C ASN A 217 12.34 -5.72 20.03
N GLN A 218 13.16 -5.96 19.01
CA GLN A 218 13.20 -7.24 18.30
C GLN A 218 14.59 -7.87 18.36
N PRO A 219 14.68 -9.22 18.30
CA PRO A 219 15.95 -9.93 18.22
C PRO A 219 16.75 -9.56 16.97
N PHE A 220 18.07 -9.79 17.03
CA PHE A 220 19.01 -9.45 15.96
C PHE A 220 18.62 -10.07 14.60
N GLU A 221 18.28 -11.37 14.57
CA GLU A 221 17.97 -12.08 13.32
C GLU A 221 16.62 -11.65 12.71
N GLU A 222 15.66 -11.23 13.52
CA GLU A 222 14.40 -10.68 13.01
C GLU A 222 14.63 -9.34 12.33
N ILE A 223 15.43 -8.45 12.94
CA ILE A 223 15.81 -7.18 12.33
C ILE A 223 16.64 -7.41 11.05
N ARG A 224 17.52 -8.42 11.05
CA ARG A 224 18.28 -8.82 9.85
C ARG A 224 17.35 -9.19 8.69
N SER A 225 16.33 -9.99 8.97
CA SER A 225 15.31 -10.38 7.99
C SER A 225 14.56 -9.16 7.44
N ILE A 226 14.08 -8.29 8.33
CA ILE A 226 13.39 -7.04 7.96
C ILE A 226 14.31 -6.16 7.09
N ALA A 227 15.55 -5.89 7.53
CA ALA A 227 16.48 -5.03 6.82
C ALA A 227 16.86 -5.56 5.42
N GLY A 228 16.95 -6.89 5.29
CA GLY A 228 17.18 -7.59 4.03
C GLY A 228 16.00 -7.49 3.05
N SER A 229 14.78 -7.35 3.56
CA SER A 229 13.57 -7.20 2.75
C SER A 229 13.32 -5.77 2.24
N ILE A 230 13.92 -4.75 2.88
CA ILE A 230 13.72 -3.34 2.53
C ILE A 230 14.41 -3.03 1.20
N VAL A 231 13.62 -2.66 0.19
CA VAL A 231 14.13 -2.21 -1.12
C VAL A 231 14.41 -0.71 -1.09
N PRO A 232 15.61 -0.25 -1.46
CA PRO A 232 15.94 1.18 -1.45
C PRO A 232 15.06 1.97 -2.42
N ALA A 233 14.67 3.18 -2.02
CA ALA A 233 14.01 4.13 -2.91
C ALA A 233 15.04 4.75 -3.87
N ILE A 234 14.65 4.91 -5.14
CA ILE A 234 15.53 5.48 -6.17
C ILE A 234 14.90 6.77 -6.69
N ALA A 235 15.60 7.89 -6.50
CA ALA A 235 15.09 9.22 -6.86
C ALA A 235 14.69 9.31 -8.34
N THR A 236 15.47 8.72 -9.25
CA THR A 236 15.16 8.71 -10.69
C THR A 236 13.93 7.88 -11.02
N THR A 237 13.71 6.74 -10.36
CA THR A 237 12.49 5.95 -10.52
C THR A 237 11.26 6.70 -10.01
N ASN A 238 11.37 7.39 -8.88
CA ASN A 238 10.28 8.24 -8.37
C ASN A 238 9.94 9.36 -9.35
N ALA A 239 10.95 10.01 -9.95
CA ALA A 239 10.72 11.05 -10.96
C ALA A 239 10.02 10.51 -12.22
N MET A 240 10.42 9.33 -12.71
CA MET A 240 9.78 8.69 -13.86
C MET A 240 8.31 8.31 -13.56
N VAL A 241 8.04 7.76 -12.39
CA VAL A 241 6.66 7.40 -11.98
C VAL A 241 5.81 8.66 -11.79
N ALA A 242 6.35 9.71 -11.18
CA ALA A 242 5.64 10.99 -11.03
C ALA A 242 5.28 11.61 -12.39
N ALA A 243 6.16 11.52 -13.38
CA ALA A 243 5.85 11.95 -14.74
C ALA A 243 4.70 11.13 -15.35
N GLY A 244 4.68 9.81 -15.12
CA GLY A 244 3.57 8.95 -15.54
C GLY A 244 2.25 9.28 -14.84
N VAL A 245 2.27 9.67 -13.56
CA VAL A 245 1.08 10.10 -12.82
C VAL A 245 0.45 11.33 -13.48
N VAL A 246 1.26 12.34 -13.80
CA VAL A 246 0.79 13.56 -14.48
C VAL A 246 0.26 13.24 -15.88
N HIS A 247 0.90 12.32 -16.60
CA HIS A 247 0.45 11.90 -17.93
C HIS A 247 -0.93 11.25 -17.91
N GLU A 248 -1.18 10.30 -17.00
CA GLU A 248 -2.50 9.67 -16.87
C GLU A 248 -3.55 10.64 -16.34
N LEU A 249 -3.17 11.56 -15.42
CA LEU A 249 -4.07 12.63 -14.97
C LEU A 249 -4.54 13.50 -16.14
N GLU A 250 -3.65 13.86 -17.07
CA GLU A 250 -4.02 14.62 -18.27
C GLU A 250 -5.04 13.86 -19.13
N SER A 251 -4.84 12.55 -19.34
CA SER A 251 -5.79 11.70 -20.08
C SER A 251 -7.18 11.68 -19.42
N VAL A 252 -7.22 11.52 -18.09
CA VAL A 252 -8.47 11.55 -17.31
C VAL A 252 -9.16 12.91 -17.41
N LEU A 253 -8.41 14.01 -17.28
CA LEU A 253 -8.96 15.37 -17.36
C LEU A 253 -9.52 15.69 -18.75
N ARG A 254 -8.80 15.32 -19.82
CA ARG A 254 -9.29 15.50 -21.20
C ARG A 254 -10.64 14.81 -21.40
N ARG A 255 -10.81 13.59 -20.88
CA ARG A 255 -12.07 12.85 -20.95
C ARG A 255 -13.22 13.47 -20.14
N ASN A 256 -12.88 14.21 -19.09
CA ASN A 256 -13.86 14.90 -18.25
C ASN A 256 -14.32 16.22 -18.88
N ILE A 257 -13.47 16.86 -19.68
CA ILE A 257 -13.78 18.08 -20.44
C ILE A 257 -14.53 17.75 -21.73
N ASP A 258 -14.07 16.71 -22.45
CA ASP A 258 -14.64 16.26 -23.70
C ASP A 258 -15.07 14.79 -23.60
N LEU A 259 -16.39 14.56 -23.57
CA LEU A 259 -16.94 13.21 -23.48
C LEU A 259 -16.69 12.38 -24.75
N ALA A 260 -16.35 13.00 -25.88
CA ALA A 260 -15.99 12.31 -27.12
C ALA A 260 -14.55 11.78 -27.14
N SER A 261 -13.71 12.25 -26.21
CA SER A 261 -12.34 11.74 -26.07
C SER A 261 -12.34 10.24 -25.73
N PRO A 262 -11.38 9.46 -26.27
CA PRO A 262 -11.34 8.02 -26.05
C PRO A 262 -11.00 7.66 -24.59
N ARG A 263 -11.52 6.52 -24.13
CA ARG A 263 -11.18 5.92 -22.82
C ARG A 263 -9.92 5.06 -22.97
N ASP A 264 -8.78 5.69 -23.20
CA ASP A 264 -7.51 5.01 -23.50
C ASP A 264 -6.51 5.00 -22.33
N TRP A 265 -7.04 4.98 -21.12
CA TRP A 265 -6.26 4.90 -19.88
C TRP A 265 -5.32 3.70 -19.85
N LYS A 266 -4.12 3.92 -19.32
CA LYS A 266 -3.06 2.92 -19.32
C LYS A 266 -2.46 2.77 -17.95
N THR A 267 -2.05 1.54 -17.66
CA THR A 267 -1.07 1.28 -16.62
C THR A 267 0.32 1.49 -17.22
N ILE A 268 1.06 2.44 -16.68
CA ILE A 268 2.45 2.70 -17.06
C ILE A 268 3.35 1.92 -16.12
N TYR A 269 4.32 1.20 -16.66
CA TYR A 269 5.33 0.47 -15.91
C TYR A 269 6.71 1.01 -16.22
N VAL A 270 7.52 1.21 -15.19
CA VAL A 270 8.95 1.48 -15.25
C VAL A 270 9.68 0.20 -14.85
N ARG A 271 10.64 -0.26 -15.66
CA ARG A 271 11.38 -1.51 -15.44
C ARG A 271 12.87 -1.27 -15.33
N LYS A 272 13.56 -2.13 -14.56
CA LYS A 272 15.03 -2.15 -14.51
C LYS A 272 15.66 -2.55 -15.83
N THR A 273 15.07 -3.55 -16.50
CA THR A 273 15.62 -4.15 -17.73
C THR A 273 14.68 -3.86 -18.90
N PRO A 274 15.21 -3.45 -20.07
CA PRO A 274 14.41 -3.23 -21.26
C PRO A 274 13.58 -4.46 -21.64
N GLN A 275 12.30 -4.26 -21.91
CA GLN A 275 11.38 -5.29 -22.39
C GLN A 275 11.36 -5.30 -23.91
N VAL A 276 11.30 -6.49 -24.51
CA VAL A 276 11.25 -6.65 -25.97
C VAL A 276 9.79 -6.77 -26.42
N ARG A 277 9.36 -5.89 -27.32
CA ARG A 277 8.09 -6.07 -28.02
C ARG A 277 8.34 -6.38 -29.49
N LYS A 278 7.79 -7.51 -29.95
CA LYS A 278 7.80 -7.88 -31.37
C LYS A 278 6.63 -7.18 -32.05
N ARG A 279 6.91 -6.17 -32.87
CA ARG A 279 5.89 -5.58 -33.74
C ARG A 279 5.82 -6.39 -35.04
N LYS A 280 4.64 -6.89 -35.42
CA LYS A 280 4.41 -7.25 -36.83
C LYS A 280 4.51 -5.95 -37.61
N GLY A 281 5.44 -5.85 -38.55
CA GLY A 281 5.59 -4.65 -39.39
C GLY A 281 4.23 -4.28 -39.98
N GLY A 282 3.64 -3.21 -39.47
CA GLY A 282 2.45 -2.62 -40.09
C GLY A 282 2.91 -1.94 -41.37
N ASN A 283 2.11 -2.03 -42.43
CA ASN A 283 2.33 -1.31 -43.67
C ASN A 283 2.61 0.16 -43.37
N ALA A 284 3.87 0.56 -43.45
CA ALA A 284 4.25 1.96 -43.41
C ALA A 284 3.73 2.59 -44.69
N ALA A 285 2.59 3.27 -44.60
CA ALA A 285 2.16 4.24 -45.60
C ALA A 285 3.07 5.48 -45.50
N THR A 286 4.34 5.30 -45.86
CA THR A 286 5.28 6.37 -46.22
C THR A 286 6.19 5.77 -47.29
N PRO A 287 6.04 6.14 -48.57
CA PRO A 287 6.87 5.60 -49.62
C PRO A 287 8.25 6.27 -49.54
N PHE A 288 9.18 5.66 -48.82
CA PHE A 288 10.59 5.86 -49.11
C PHE A 288 10.97 4.89 -50.22
N HIS A 289 11.20 5.43 -51.41
CA HIS A 289 11.79 4.70 -52.52
C HIS A 289 13.20 4.25 -52.13
N SER A 290 13.36 2.95 -51.85
CA SER A 290 14.66 2.29 -51.98
C SER A 290 14.49 1.03 -52.82
N SER A 291 15.01 1.10 -54.04
CA SER A 291 15.17 0.00 -54.97
C SER A 291 16.19 -1.01 -54.43
N ALA A 292 15.73 -1.96 -53.62
CA ALA A 292 16.36 -3.26 -53.40
C ALA A 292 15.41 -4.11 -52.55
N GLY A 293 15.04 -5.30 -53.05
CA GLY A 293 14.26 -6.26 -52.29
C GLY A 293 15.00 -6.68 -51.02
N LEU A 294 14.55 -6.18 -49.87
CA LEU A 294 15.03 -6.61 -48.56
C LEU A 294 13.82 -7.03 -47.73
N ASN A 295 13.84 -8.30 -47.34
CA ASN A 295 12.90 -8.92 -46.41
C ASN A 295 12.62 -7.99 -45.22
N LEU A 296 11.33 -7.77 -44.92
CA LEU A 296 10.85 -7.08 -43.72
C LEU A 296 11.45 -7.73 -42.46
N ARG A 297 12.63 -7.26 -42.02
CA ARG A 297 13.26 -7.67 -40.77
C ARG A 297 12.37 -7.20 -39.62
N ARG A 298 11.94 -8.15 -38.77
CA ARG A 298 11.22 -7.86 -37.53
C ARG A 298 12.11 -6.97 -36.66
N ILE A 299 11.69 -5.74 -36.40
CA ILE A 299 12.37 -4.84 -35.47
C ILE A 299 11.91 -5.22 -34.06
N ASN A 300 12.86 -5.64 -33.22
CA ASN A 300 12.63 -5.80 -31.79
C ASN A 300 12.77 -4.40 -31.16
N GLU A 301 11.68 -3.81 -30.72
CA GLU A 301 11.72 -2.53 -30.01
C GLU A 301 11.94 -2.83 -28.51
N LEU A 302 12.95 -2.17 -27.94
CA LEU A 302 13.32 -2.27 -26.53
C LEU A 302 12.72 -1.10 -25.76
N TYR A 303 12.00 -1.38 -24.68
CA TYR A 303 11.35 -0.35 -23.87
C TYR A 303 11.64 -0.53 -22.39
N LEU A 304 12.14 0.53 -21.75
CA LEU A 304 12.30 0.60 -20.30
C LEU A 304 10.99 1.00 -19.60
N ILE A 305 10.22 1.85 -20.27
CA ILE A 305 8.89 2.30 -19.87
C ILE A 305 7.89 1.73 -20.86
N HIS A 306 6.88 1.00 -20.38
CA HIS A 306 5.86 0.42 -21.25
C HIS A 306 4.47 0.60 -20.65
N THR A 307 3.46 0.63 -21.53
CA THR A 307 2.06 0.77 -21.15
C THR A 307 1.31 -0.55 -21.34
N ALA A 308 0.35 -0.84 -20.47
CA ALA A 308 -0.64 -1.89 -20.65
C ALA A 308 -2.06 -1.32 -20.48
N PRO A 309 -3.08 -1.98 -21.04
CA PRO A 309 -4.47 -1.64 -20.72
C PRO A 309 -4.73 -1.77 -19.21
N THR A 310 -5.55 -0.88 -18.66
CA THR A 310 -6.01 -0.99 -17.27
C THR A 310 -6.95 -2.18 -17.10
N ALA A 311 -6.84 -2.88 -15.98
CA ALA A 311 -7.76 -3.96 -15.64
C ALA A 311 -9.16 -3.43 -15.32
N THR A 312 -10.19 -4.22 -15.64
CA THR A 312 -11.58 -3.89 -15.36
C THR A 312 -11.95 -4.21 -13.91
N PRO A 313 -12.98 -3.58 -13.34
CA PRO A 313 -13.44 -3.85 -11.97
C PRO A 313 -13.72 -5.33 -11.75
N ASN A 314 -13.14 -5.90 -10.69
CA ASN A 314 -13.45 -7.25 -10.27
C ASN A 314 -14.93 -7.31 -9.80
N ALA A 315 -15.73 -8.19 -10.40
CA ALA A 315 -17.15 -8.38 -10.12
C ALA A 315 -17.43 -8.79 -8.66
N SER A 316 -16.43 -9.35 -7.97
CA SER A 316 -16.53 -9.78 -6.56
C SER A 316 -15.92 -8.76 -5.59
N CYS A 317 -15.47 -7.59 -6.06
CA CYS A 317 -14.79 -6.63 -5.19
C CYS A 317 -15.79 -5.79 -4.38
N ARG A 318 -15.76 -5.96 -3.05
CA ARG A 318 -16.63 -5.26 -2.09
C ARG A 318 -16.49 -3.73 -2.07
N VAL A 319 -15.36 -3.21 -2.55
CA VAL A 319 -15.04 -1.77 -2.44
C VAL A 319 -15.53 -0.98 -3.64
N CYS A 320 -15.44 -1.55 -4.86
CA CYS A 320 -15.83 -0.85 -6.08
C CYS A 320 -17.15 -1.28 -6.68
N GLN A 321 -17.66 -2.46 -6.30
CA GLN A 321 -19.04 -2.82 -6.61
C GLN A 321 -19.94 -2.08 -5.62
N SER A 322 -20.81 -1.21 -6.13
CA SER A 322 -21.91 -0.65 -5.34
C SER A 322 -22.97 -1.74 -5.23
N VAL A 323 -22.78 -2.66 -4.28
CA VAL A 323 -23.70 -3.78 -4.08
C VAL A 323 -24.91 -3.24 -3.33
N VAL A 324 -26.04 -3.15 -4.03
CA VAL A 324 -27.32 -2.78 -3.45
C VAL A 324 -28.32 -3.87 -3.81
N PRO A 325 -28.48 -4.89 -2.95
CA PRO A 325 -29.48 -5.94 -3.14
C PRO A 325 -30.86 -5.29 -3.37
N THR A 326 -31.59 -5.73 -4.39
CA THR A 326 -32.88 -5.13 -4.77
C THR A 326 -33.96 -6.20 -4.80
N VAL A 327 -35.06 -5.97 -4.10
CA VAL A 327 -36.26 -6.82 -4.11
C VAL A 327 -37.48 -6.01 -4.51
N THR A 328 -38.45 -6.68 -5.14
CA THR A 328 -39.75 -6.08 -5.45
C THR A 328 -40.84 -6.81 -4.67
N VAL A 329 -41.57 -6.08 -3.84
CA VAL A 329 -42.73 -6.55 -3.09
C VAL A 329 -44.00 -6.13 -3.84
N CYS A 330 -44.73 -7.10 -4.37
CA CYS A 330 -46.02 -6.90 -4.99
C CYS A 330 -47.13 -7.10 -3.94
N LEU A 331 -47.86 -6.04 -3.62
CA LEU A 331 -48.97 -6.02 -2.68
C LEU A 331 -50.30 -6.13 -3.44
N GLY A 332 -51.04 -7.21 -3.20
CA GLY A 332 -52.36 -7.46 -3.76
C GLY A 332 -53.50 -6.87 -2.94
N THR A 333 -54.74 -7.03 -3.42
CA THR A 333 -55.94 -6.51 -2.74
C THR A 333 -56.21 -7.20 -1.40
N PRO A 334 -56.61 -6.46 -0.33
CA PRO A 334 -56.79 -5.00 -0.26
C PRO A 334 -55.51 -4.25 0.16
N TYR A 335 -54.61 -3.92 -0.78
CA TYR A 335 -53.39 -3.15 -0.48
C TYR A 335 -53.65 -1.75 0.09
N HIS A 336 -54.84 -1.20 -0.12
CA HIS A 336 -55.25 0.12 0.35
C HIS A 336 -55.48 0.19 1.87
N THR A 337 -55.47 -0.94 2.58
CA THR A 337 -55.59 -0.99 4.05
C THR A 337 -54.26 -1.22 4.74
N ILE A 338 -53.17 -1.44 4.00
CA ILE A 338 -51.85 -1.74 4.58
C ILE A 338 -51.22 -0.44 5.08
N THR A 339 -50.86 -0.40 6.35
CA THR A 339 -50.13 0.72 6.96
C THR A 339 -48.62 0.59 6.77
N LEU A 340 -47.86 1.66 7.03
CA LEU A 340 -46.40 1.60 7.03
C LEU A 340 -45.86 0.59 8.05
N GLY A 341 -46.46 0.55 9.24
CA GLY A 341 -46.06 -0.39 10.29
C GLY A 341 -46.33 -1.84 9.94
N ASP A 342 -47.50 -2.11 9.34
CA ASP A 342 -47.80 -3.45 8.83
C ASP A 342 -46.79 -3.85 7.76
N PHE A 343 -46.38 -2.92 6.90
CA PHE A 343 -45.36 -3.16 5.89
C PHE A 343 -43.98 -3.45 6.52
N ALA A 344 -43.54 -2.64 7.47
CA ALA A 344 -42.26 -2.81 8.13
C ALA A 344 -42.20 -4.15 8.90
N ARG A 345 -43.16 -4.42 9.77
CA ARG A 345 -43.13 -5.62 10.62
C ARG A 345 -43.45 -6.90 9.84
N SER A 346 -44.55 -6.93 9.10
CA SER A 346 -44.99 -8.17 8.43
C SER A 346 -44.22 -8.50 7.16
N PHE A 347 -43.50 -7.54 6.55
CA PHE A 347 -42.78 -7.78 5.29
C PHE A 347 -41.28 -7.57 5.43
N VAL A 348 -40.84 -6.45 5.99
CA VAL A 348 -39.41 -6.18 6.13
C VAL A 348 -38.79 -7.07 7.22
N GLU A 349 -39.37 -7.10 8.41
CA GLU A 349 -38.87 -7.95 9.50
C GLU A 349 -39.11 -9.43 9.23
N GLU A 350 -40.37 -9.83 9.03
CA GLU A 350 -40.71 -11.26 8.97
C GLU A 350 -40.38 -11.94 7.63
N LYS A 351 -40.59 -11.26 6.49
CA LYS A 351 -40.47 -11.90 5.16
C LYS A 351 -39.11 -11.69 4.50
N LEU A 352 -38.51 -10.51 4.67
CA LEU A 352 -37.15 -10.23 4.21
C LEU A 352 -36.08 -10.59 5.26
N ASN A 353 -36.51 -10.96 6.48
CA ASN A 353 -35.62 -11.37 7.57
C ASN A 353 -34.58 -10.28 7.89
N LEU A 354 -35.04 -9.03 8.04
CA LEU A 354 -34.24 -7.87 8.46
C LEU A 354 -34.53 -7.57 9.93
N GLU A 355 -33.54 -7.78 10.79
CA GLU A 355 -33.67 -7.53 12.22
C GLU A 355 -33.56 -6.01 12.49
N SER A 356 -34.49 -5.47 13.29
CA SER A 356 -34.57 -4.03 13.64
C SER A 356 -34.42 -3.10 12.42
N PRO A 357 -35.36 -3.12 11.46
CA PRO A 357 -35.18 -2.45 10.20
C PRO A 357 -35.33 -0.93 10.32
N SER A 358 -34.43 -0.21 9.67
CA SER A 358 -34.59 1.21 9.40
C SER A 358 -34.95 1.38 7.94
N MET A 359 -36.06 2.07 7.68
CA MET A 359 -36.55 2.35 6.34
C MET A 359 -36.44 3.84 6.06
N SER A 360 -35.81 4.18 4.95
CA SER A 360 -35.69 5.54 4.46
C SER A 360 -36.25 5.68 3.05
N ARG A 361 -36.81 6.85 2.77
CA ARG A 361 -37.26 7.23 1.43
C ARG A 361 -36.64 8.58 1.08
N LYS A 362 -35.96 8.64 -0.07
CA LYS A 362 -35.13 9.79 -0.47
C LYS A 362 -34.08 10.08 0.61
N ASN A 363 -34.23 11.19 1.34
CA ASN A 363 -33.29 11.63 2.38
C ASN A 363 -33.92 11.63 3.79
N ALA A 364 -35.10 11.03 3.96
CA ALA A 364 -35.82 11.00 5.23
C ALA A 364 -36.01 9.55 5.70
N ILE A 365 -35.73 9.30 6.99
CA ILE A 365 -36.14 8.07 7.67
C ILE A 365 -37.66 8.17 7.83
N VAL A 366 -38.36 7.11 7.41
CA VAL A 366 -39.83 7.04 7.48
C VAL A 366 -40.30 6.05 8.53
N PHE A 367 -39.46 5.07 8.88
CA PHE A 367 -39.73 4.07 9.91
C PHE A 367 -38.39 3.58 10.49
N GLU A 368 -38.31 3.48 11.82
CA GLU A 368 -37.23 2.85 12.55
C GLU A 368 -37.81 2.35 13.87
N THR A 369 -37.55 1.08 14.21
CA THR A 369 -38.08 0.45 15.43
C THR A 369 -37.71 1.29 16.66
N GLU A 370 -38.67 1.56 17.54
CA GLU A 370 -38.52 2.33 18.80
C GLU A 370 -38.33 3.86 18.66
N ASP A 371 -37.73 4.37 17.57
CA ASP A 371 -37.34 5.79 17.43
C ASP A 371 -38.16 6.60 16.39
N TYR A 372 -38.72 5.97 15.35
CA TYR A 372 -39.46 6.67 14.26
C TYR A 372 -40.78 5.96 13.87
N GLU A 373 -41.73 5.86 14.81
CA GLU A 373 -43.03 5.19 14.61
C GLU A 373 -44.21 6.15 14.37
N GLU A 374 -43.99 7.46 14.27
CA GLU A 374 -45.09 8.44 14.12
C GLU A 374 -45.95 8.22 12.87
N LEU A 375 -45.34 7.72 11.78
CA LEU A 375 -46.00 7.42 10.51
C LEU A 375 -46.47 5.96 10.42
N GLU A 376 -46.34 5.18 11.49
CA GLU A 376 -46.63 3.75 11.48
C GLU A 376 -48.08 3.44 11.09
N GLY A 377 -49.02 4.24 11.59
CA GLY A 377 -50.46 4.11 11.29
C GLY A 377 -50.90 4.73 9.96
N GLU A 378 -50.01 5.42 9.24
CA GLU A 378 -50.35 6.01 7.95
C GLU A 378 -50.42 4.94 6.85
N LEU A 379 -51.33 5.13 5.89
CA LEU A 379 -51.50 4.20 4.78
C LEU A 379 -50.25 4.19 3.90
N LEU A 380 -49.75 2.99 3.59
CA LEU A 380 -48.59 2.81 2.73
C LEU A 380 -48.83 3.41 1.34
N SER A 381 -50.04 3.28 0.81
CA SER A 381 -50.44 3.91 -0.46
C SER A 381 -50.30 5.43 -0.42
N LYS A 382 -50.74 6.07 0.68
CA LYS A 382 -50.65 7.52 0.88
C LYS A 382 -49.22 7.99 1.06
N ILE A 383 -48.38 7.23 1.76
CA ILE A 383 -46.94 7.49 1.85
C ILE A 383 -46.32 7.40 0.47
N MET A 384 -46.71 6.42 -0.35
CA MET A 384 -46.21 6.21 -1.71
C MET A 384 -46.79 7.16 -2.76
N GLU A 385 -47.90 7.85 -2.48
CA GLU A 385 -48.56 8.81 -3.36
C GLU A 385 -47.86 10.18 -3.31
N GLY A 386 -46.98 10.42 -4.27
CA GLY A 386 -46.29 11.71 -4.44
C GLY A 386 -45.30 11.65 -5.60
N ASP A 387 -45.39 12.66 -6.47
CA ASP A 387 -44.69 12.86 -7.75
C ASP A 387 -43.29 12.24 -7.80
N THR A 388 -43.18 11.00 -8.31
CA THR A 388 -42.01 10.35 -8.92
C THR A 388 -42.34 8.91 -9.31
N THR A 389 -41.69 8.43 -10.37
CA THR A 389 -41.82 7.09 -10.97
C THR A 389 -41.33 5.93 -10.10
N GLU A 390 -40.82 6.16 -8.89
CA GLU A 390 -40.13 5.16 -8.09
C GLU A 390 -40.79 4.97 -6.71
N LYS A 391 -41.54 3.87 -6.60
CA LYS A 391 -42.15 3.39 -5.35
C LYS A 391 -41.15 2.49 -4.63
N GLU A 392 -40.13 3.05 -4.00
CA GLU A 392 -39.08 2.27 -3.33
C GLU A 392 -38.64 2.84 -1.98
N PHE A 393 -38.12 1.96 -1.13
CA PHE A 393 -37.46 2.27 0.14
C PHE A 393 -36.01 1.78 0.11
N LEU A 394 -35.12 2.52 0.76
CA LEU A 394 -33.82 2.02 1.17
C LEU A 394 -33.94 1.49 2.60
N VAL A 395 -33.62 0.21 2.78
CA VAL A 395 -33.85 -0.51 4.02
C VAL A 395 -32.55 -1.11 4.53
N SER A 396 -32.24 -0.88 5.79
CA SER A 396 -31.12 -1.51 6.50
C SER A 396 -31.66 -2.36 7.64
N GLY A 397 -30.90 -3.39 8.04
CA GLY A 397 -31.20 -4.22 9.21
C GLY A 397 -29.90 -4.68 9.86
N VAL A 398 -29.90 -4.88 11.18
CA VAL A 398 -28.67 -5.14 11.96
C VAL A 398 -28.01 -6.48 11.62
N ASN A 399 -28.79 -7.42 11.08
CA ASN A 399 -28.34 -8.74 10.67
C ASN A 399 -27.87 -8.82 9.21
N ARG A 400 -27.81 -7.69 8.49
CA ARG A 400 -27.41 -7.59 7.08
C ARG A 400 -26.17 -6.72 6.92
N GLU A 401 -25.33 -7.03 5.93
CA GLU A 401 -24.07 -6.31 5.69
C GLU A 401 -24.21 -5.19 4.64
N ALA A 402 -25.33 -5.15 3.92
CA ALA A 402 -25.63 -4.15 2.90
C ALA A 402 -27.04 -3.56 3.09
N GLU A 403 -27.23 -2.33 2.62
CA GLU A 403 -28.56 -1.71 2.50
C GLU A 403 -29.29 -2.28 1.28
N TRP A 404 -30.57 -2.59 1.43
CA TRP A 404 -31.42 -3.17 0.39
C TRP A 404 -32.35 -2.11 -0.21
N ILE A 405 -32.58 -2.16 -1.52
CA ILE A 405 -33.67 -1.42 -2.17
C ILE A 405 -34.91 -2.32 -2.19
N VAL A 406 -35.99 -1.86 -1.56
CA VAL A 406 -37.29 -2.54 -1.55
C VAL A 406 -38.26 -1.75 -2.41
N LYS A 407 -38.55 -2.26 -3.61
CA LYS A 407 -39.55 -1.68 -4.53
C LYS A 407 -40.94 -2.20 -4.18
N VAL A 408 -41.95 -1.35 -4.25
CA VAL A 408 -43.34 -1.67 -3.91
C VAL A 408 -44.22 -1.51 -5.14
N GLU A 409 -44.84 -2.61 -5.56
CA GLU A 409 -45.82 -2.65 -6.65
C GLU A 409 -47.21 -2.95 -6.09
N PHE A 410 -48.23 -2.21 -6.53
CA PHE A 410 -49.62 -2.46 -6.15
C PHE A 410 -50.32 -3.21 -7.28
N SER A 411 -51.07 -4.25 -6.93
CA SER A 411 -51.72 -5.16 -7.88
C SER A 411 -53.16 -5.45 -7.47
N ASP A 412 -54.05 -5.64 -8.44
CA ASP A 412 -55.46 -6.02 -8.21
C ASP A 412 -55.66 -7.54 -8.05
N ARG A 413 -54.57 -8.30 -7.93
CA ARG A 413 -54.62 -9.73 -7.61
C ARG A 413 -54.71 -9.93 -6.11
N ASP A 414 -55.37 -10.99 -5.67
CA ASP A 414 -55.35 -11.37 -4.26
C ASP A 414 -54.00 -11.97 -3.85
N GLY A 415 -53.53 -11.61 -2.66
CA GLY A 415 -52.29 -12.13 -2.07
C GLY A 415 -51.07 -11.21 -2.27
N PHE A 416 -49.89 -11.70 -1.92
CA PHE A 416 -48.63 -10.95 -2.04
C PHE A 416 -47.55 -11.81 -2.69
N GLU A 417 -46.59 -11.17 -3.35
CA GLU A 417 -45.47 -11.84 -4.02
C GLU A 417 -44.18 -11.03 -3.79
N ILE A 418 -43.08 -11.70 -3.45
CA ILE A 418 -41.74 -11.08 -3.39
C ILE A 418 -40.93 -11.61 -4.57
N LYS A 419 -40.48 -10.70 -5.44
CA LYS A 419 -39.65 -11.00 -6.61
C LYS A 419 -38.21 -10.60 -6.35
N GLY A 420 -37.29 -11.43 -6.81
CA GLY A 420 -35.86 -11.13 -6.76
C GLY A 420 -35.18 -11.39 -5.42
N LEU A 421 -35.87 -11.97 -4.43
CA LEU A 421 -35.30 -12.25 -3.10
C LEU A 421 -34.03 -13.11 -3.17
N GLU A 422 -34.07 -14.23 -3.90
CA GLU A 422 -32.91 -15.13 -4.03
C GLU A 422 -31.72 -14.45 -4.74
N GLU A 423 -31.98 -13.56 -5.71
CA GLU A 423 -30.92 -12.82 -6.40
C GLU A 423 -30.35 -11.71 -5.51
N ALA A 424 -31.19 -11.03 -4.71
CA ALA A 424 -30.76 -10.06 -3.73
C ALA A 424 -29.87 -10.70 -2.65
N GLU A 425 -30.28 -11.85 -2.11
CA GLU A 425 -29.48 -12.63 -1.15
C GLU A 425 -28.17 -13.14 -1.77
N LYS A 426 -28.17 -13.59 -3.03
CA LYS A 426 -26.93 -13.94 -3.74
C LYS A 426 -26.03 -12.73 -3.96
N THR A 427 -26.61 -11.56 -4.25
CA THR A 427 -25.87 -10.32 -4.46
C THR A 427 -25.21 -9.87 -3.15
N GLU A 428 -25.93 -9.93 -2.04
CA GLU A 428 -25.40 -9.69 -0.70
C GLU A 428 -24.34 -10.74 -0.31
N ALA A 429 -24.61 -12.03 -0.47
CA ALA A 429 -23.67 -13.11 -0.14
C ALA A 429 -22.36 -13.05 -0.96
N ARG A 430 -22.44 -12.61 -2.23
CA ARG A 430 -21.27 -12.29 -3.06
C ARG A 430 -20.48 -11.10 -2.48
N ALA A 431 -21.17 -10.12 -1.91
CA ALA A 431 -20.55 -9.01 -1.20
C ALA A 431 -19.96 -9.42 0.17
N SER A 432 -20.59 -10.34 0.89
CA SER A 432 -20.14 -10.84 2.20
C SER A 432 -19.05 -11.92 2.13
N GLY A 433 -18.76 -12.46 0.93
CA GLY A 433 -17.70 -13.43 0.66
C GLY A 433 -17.95 -14.84 1.22
N LEU A 434 -19.18 -15.15 1.63
CA LEU A 434 -19.57 -16.46 2.19
C LEU A 434 -19.57 -17.61 1.17
N GLN A 435 -19.44 -17.34 -0.13
CA GLN A 435 -19.42 -18.36 -1.19
C GLN A 435 -18.03 -18.78 -1.70
N GLN A 436 -16.92 -18.43 -1.04
CA GLN A 436 -15.59 -18.89 -1.48
C GLN A 436 -15.13 -20.24 -0.93
N ASN A 437 -15.91 -20.94 -0.09
CA ASN A 437 -15.44 -22.17 0.55
C ASN A 437 -16.16 -23.48 0.20
N LEU A 438 -17.00 -23.53 -0.84
CA LEU A 438 -17.59 -24.81 -1.28
C LEU A 438 -17.80 -24.85 -2.80
N THR A 439 -16.72 -25.12 -3.54
CA THR A 439 -16.73 -26.02 -4.72
C THR A 439 -15.30 -26.24 -5.24
N PRO A 440 -14.80 -27.48 -5.32
CA PRO A 440 -13.58 -27.76 -6.06
C PRO A 440 -13.90 -27.69 -7.55
N ARG A 441 -13.65 -26.55 -8.20
CA ARG A 441 -13.67 -26.48 -9.66
C ARG A 441 -12.34 -27.01 -10.19
N THR A 442 -12.37 -28.25 -10.65
CA THR A 442 -11.48 -28.76 -11.69
C THR A 442 -11.69 -27.91 -12.95
N THR A 443 -10.78 -26.98 -13.20
CA THR A 443 -10.60 -26.39 -14.52
C THR A 443 -9.11 -26.37 -14.79
N GLU A 444 -8.70 -27.14 -15.80
CA GLU A 444 -7.34 -27.18 -16.33
C GLU A 444 -6.82 -25.75 -16.60
N PRO A 445 -5.54 -25.48 -16.33
CA PRO A 445 -4.96 -24.18 -16.63
C PRO A 445 -4.89 -23.97 -18.15
N PRO A 446 -5.08 -22.73 -18.64
CA PRO A 446 -4.80 -22.45 -20.05
C PRO A 446 -3.31 -22.68 -20.30
N THR A 447 -3.02 -23.56 -21.26
CA THR A 447 -1.68 -23.85 -21.76
C THR A 447 -1.04 -22.58 -22.30
N THR A 448 -0.25 -21.93 -21.45
CA THR A 448 0.76 -20.98 -21.89
C THR A 448 1.99 -21.82 -22.19
N GLU A 449 2.35 -21.97 -23.47
CA GLU A 449 3.62 -22.58 -23.86
C GLU A 449 4.77 -21.74 -23.28
N VAL A 450 5.27 -22.16 -22.12
CA VAL A 450 6.55 -21.73 -21.58
C VAL A 450 7.60 -22.53 -22.32
N VAL A 451 8.25 -21.90 -23.31
CA VAL A 451 9.49 -22.44 -23.87
C VAL A 451 10.56 -22.27 -22.81
N VAL A 452 10.80 -23.34 -22.05
CA VAL A 452 11.99 -23.50 -21.21
C VAL A 452 13.16 -23.69 -22.17
N ILE A 453 14.06 -22.71 -22.22
CA ILE A 453 15.39 -22.92 -22.81
C ILE A 453 16.24 -23.44 -21.66
N GLU A 454 16.51 -24.75 -21.67
CA GLU A 454 17.44 -25.38 -20.75
C GLU A 454 18.87 -24.89 -21.03
N ASP A 455 19.63 -24.72 -19.94
CA ASP A 455 21.02 -24.26 -19.92
C ASP A 455 21.91 -25.09 -20.86
N GLY A 456 22.47 -24.42 -21.87
CA GLY A 456 23.54 -24.93 -22.71
C GLY A 456 24.78 -24.07 -22.51
N GLU A 457 25.84 -24.70 -21.99
CA GLU A 457 27.15 -24.14 -21.71
C GLU A 457 27.65 -23.16 -22.78
N ALA A 458 28.07 -21.96 -22.34
CA ALA A 458 28.79 -21.02 -23.16
C ALA A 458 30.13 -21.65 -23.59
N LYS A 459 30.33 -21.85 -24.89
CA LYS A 459 31.67 -21.95 -25.48
C LYS A 459 32.09 -20.57 -25.96
N GLU A 460 33.27 -20.16 -25.50
CA GLU A 460 34.07 -19.09 -26.08
C GLU A 460 34.26 -19.38 -27.57
N ASP A 461 33.71 -18.52 -28.43
CA ASP A 461 34.21 -18.17 -29.77
C ASP A 461 33.03 -17.53 -30.54
N ASP A 462 32.89 -16.21 -30.42
CA ASP A 462 32.36 -15.31 -31.45
C ASP A 462 32.44 -13.86 -30.93
N VAL A 463 33.67 -13.36 -30.87
CA VAL A 463 33.94 -11.91 -30.83
C VAL A 463 33.71 -11.38 -32.23
N ILE A 464 32.72 -10.50 -32.40
CA ILE A 464 32.62 -9.64 -33.58
C ILE A 464 32.82 -8.20 -33.10
N GLU A 465 34.03 -7.68 -33.32
CA GLU A 465 34.32 -6.25 -33.29
C GLU A 465 33.48 -5.54 -34.35
N ILE A 466 32.93 -4.37 -34.00
CA ILE A 466 32.24 -3.49 -34.94
C ILE A 466 33.08 -2.21 -35.03
N ASP A 467 33.64 -1.98 -36.22
CA ASP A 467 34.17 -0.70 -36.71
C ASP A 467 33.08 0.39 -36.81
#